data_AF-A0A662W789-F1
#
_entry.id   AF-A0A662W789-F1
#
_cell.length_a   1.000
_cell.length_b   1.000
_cell.length_c   1.000
_cell.angle_alpha   90.00
_cell.angle_beta   90.00
_cell.angle_gamma   90.00
#
_symmetry.space_group_name_H-M   'P 1'
#
loop_
_entity.id
_entity.type
_entity.pdbx_description
1 polymer ?
#
loop_
_entity_poly.entity_id
_entity_poly.type
_entity_poly.pdbx_seq_one_letter_code
_entity_poly.pdbx_strand_id
1 'polypeptide(L)'
;MGYTHYWYRPKKIPKKTFSAIVEDFKKVAEAIESMGIKLRGGDGTGEPEISNDAVVFNGDALCGHPKRDLIIPWPTEEAGGVVLSKAKDPREGVWFAGHLIKARTCDGDCSYETFWFPRVDEDGMVIGKIAYYDASGRPVYNDSRKVGKVFGFCKTAYRPYDIAVTAFLIIAKHHLGDKIIISSDGEIQHWYDAMHICQDVLGYGEDFEPDWYCGKE
;
A
#
# COMPACT_ATOMS: atom_id res chain seq x y z
N MET A 1 -6.69 7.83 -11.60
CA MET A 1 -6.40 6.40 -11.83
C MET A 1 -4.92 6.20 -11.55
N GLY A 2 -4.56 5.11 -10.89
CA GLY A 2 -3.20 4.77 -10.51
C GLY A 2 -3.26 3.54 -9.62
N TYR A 3 -2.20 2.75 -9.57
CA TYR A 3 -2.15 1.54 -8.73
C TYR A 3 -2.33 1.91 -7.24
N THR A 4 -3.39 1.39 -6.61
CA THR A 4 -3.85 1.80 -5.27
C THR A 4 -4.04 0.62 -4.33
N HIS A 5 -3.72 0.85 -3.06
CA HIS A 5 -4.12 -0.03 -1.95
C HIS A 5 -5.13 0.68 -1.06
N TYR A 6 -6.10 -0.08 -0.59
CA TYR A 6 -7.24 0.38 0.20
C TYR A 6 -7.32 -0.39 1.50
N TRP A 7 -7.82 0.26 2.53
CA TRP A 7 -8.15 -0.41 3.79
C TRP A 7 -9.39 0.18 4.45
N TYR A 8 -10.03 -0.66 5.25
CA TYR A 8 -11.16 -0.31 6.10
C TYR A 8 -10.87 -0.81 7.50
N ARG A 9 -10.78 0.08 8.48
CA ARG A 9 -10.35 -0.25 9.84
C ARG A 9 -11.27 0.38 10.91
N PRO A 10 -11.18 -0.02 12.18
CA PRO A 10 -11.86 0.70 13.25
C PRO A 10 -11.33 2.13 13.37
N LYS A 11 -12.19 3.07 13.77
CA LYS A 11 -11.83 4.48 13.99
C LYS A 11 -10.61 4.66 14.91
N LYS A 12 -10.51 3.80 15.93
CA LYS A 12 -9.45 3.79 16.94
C LYS A 12 -8.87 2.40 17.07
N ILE A 13 -7.56 2.28 16.86
CA ILE A 13 -6.80 1.06 17.18
C ILE A 13 -6.31 1.15 18.63
N PRO A 14 -6.46 0.08 19.44
CA PRO A 14 -5.90 0.05 20.80
C PRO A 14 -4.39 0.33 20.78
N LYS A 15 -3.92 1.16 21.72
CA LYS A 15 -2.51 1.59 21.77
C LYS A 15 -1.53 0.41 21.75
N LYS A 16 -1.79 -0.63 22.53
CA LYS A 16 -0.97 -1.85 22.56
C LYS A 16 -0.85 -2.52 21.18
N THR A 17 -1.97 -2.65 20.47
CA THR A 17 -2.00 -3.24 19.12
C THR A 17 -1.26 -2.35 18.12
N PHE A 18 -1.48 -1.04 18.17
CA PHE A 18 -0.79 -0.12 17.28
C PHE A 18 0.73 -0.08 17.53
N SER A 19 1.16 -0.14 18.79
CA SER A 19 2.58 -0.23 19.13
C SER A 19 3.22 -1.49 18.57
N ALA A 20 2.54 -2.64 18.61
CA ALA A 20 3.06 -3.87 18.01
C ALA A 20 3.20 -3.75 16.48
N ILE A 21 2.22 -3.16 15.79
CA ILE A 21 2.30 -2.85 14.35
C ILE A 21 3.52 -1.96 14.05
N VAL A 22 3.70 -0.91 14.84
CA VAL A 22 4.79 0.06 14.66
C VAL A 22 6.16 -0.58 14.93
N GLU A 23 6.28 -1.42 15.96
CA GLU A 23 7.52 -2.13 16.30
C GLU A 23 7.93 -3.12 15.21
N ASP A 24 6.98 -3.86 14.65
CA ASP A 24 7.26 -4.77 13.53
C ASP A 24 7.56 -4.01 12.24
N PHE A 25 6.81 -2.96 11.95
CA PHE A 25 7.07 -2.14 10.76
C PHE A 25 8.44 -1.46 10.80
N LYS A 26 8.95 -1.05 11.97
CA LYS A 26 10.31 -0.50 12.09
C LYS A 26 11.37 -1.49 11.61
N LYS A 27 11.27 -2.77 12.00
CA LYS A 27 12.22 -3.82 11.57
C LYS A 27 12.17 -4.03 10.05
N VAL A 28 10.95 -4.08 9.50
CA VAL A 28 10.74 -4.28 8.07
C VAL A 28 11.17 -3.06 7.26
N ALA A 29 10.91 -1.85 7.74
CA ALA A 29 11.37 -0.61 7.12
C ALA A 29 12.91 -0.56 7.06
N GLU A 30 13.61 -0.95 8.13
CA GLU A 30 15.08 -1.05 8.14
C GLU A 30 15.58 -2.06 7.09
N ALA A 31 14.94 -3.22 6.98
CA ALA A 31 15.27 -4.21 5.95
C ALA A 31 15.05 -3.65 4.53
N ILE A 32 13.94 -2.96 4.28
CA ILE A 32 13.63 -2.32 2.99
C ILE A 32 14.66 -1.23 2.64
N GLU A 33 15.06 -0.41 3.62
CA GLU A 33 16.09 0.61 3.39
C GLU A 33 17.46 0.00 3.08
N SER A 34 17.79 -1.14 3.69
CA SER A 34 19.02 -1.89 3.37
C SER A 34 19.08 -2.39 1.91
N MET A 35 17.91 -2.53 1.25
CA MET A 35 17.79 -2.86 -0.17
C MET A 35 17.93 -1.63 -1.09
N GLY A 36 18.19 -0.44 -0.52
CA GLY A 36 18.33 0.82 -1.25
C GLY A 36 17.01 1.57 -1.49
N ILE A 37 15.92 1.13 -0.88
CA ILE A 37 14.59 1.74 -1.01
C ILE A 37 14.38 2.69 0.16
N LYS A 38 14.71 3.95 -0.04
CA LYS A 38 14.65 4.96 1.03
C LYS A 38 13.22 5.45 1.27
N LEU A 39 12.81 5.46 2.54
CA LEU A 39 11.55 6.07 2.97
C LEU A 39 11.80 7.49 3.47
N ARG A 40 10.81 8.36 3.24
CA ARG A 40 10.81 9.77 3.63
C ARG A 40 9.50 10.14 4.30
N GLY A 41 9.42 11.35 4.84
CA GLY A 41 8.17 11.94 5.31
C GLY A 41 7.10 11.98 4.22
N GLY A 42 5.86 12.31 4.59
CA GLY A 42 4.72 12.22 3.68
C GLY A 42 4.87 13.02 2.38
N ASP A 43 5.59 14.14 2.42
CA ASP A 43 5.88 14.97 1.24
C ASP A 43 7.05 14.45 0.38
N GLY A 44 7.60 13.29 0.70
CA GLY A 44 8.75 12.69 0.01
C GLY A 44 10.11 13.25 0.46
N THR A 45 10.15 14.03 1.54
CA THR A 45 11.38 14.61 2.10
C THR A 45 11.52 14.33 3.60
N GLY A 46 12.69 14.65 4.19
CA GLY A 46 12.90 14.48 5.64
C GLY A 46 12.87 13.02 6.12
N GLU A 47 12.59 12.82 7.40
CA GLU A 47 12.46 11.48 7.99
C GLU A 47 10.97 11.06 8.04
N PRO A 48 10.65 9.78 7.85
CA PRO A 48 9.28 9.28 8.01
C PRO A 48 8.81 9.42 9.46
N GLU A 49 7.51 9.64 9.67
CA GLU A 49 6.91 9.51 10.99
C GLU A 49 6.59 8.04 11.24
N ILE A 50 7.28 7.41 12.20
CA ILE A 50 6.97 6.04 12.64
C ILE A 50 6.79 6.06 14.15
N SER A 51 5.61 6.53 14.58
CA SER A 51 5.27 6.83 15.97
C SER A 51 4.13 5.96 16.48
N ASN A 52 3.83 6.03 17.78
CA ASN A 52 2.67 5.36 18.37
C ASN A 52 1.34 6.08 18.09
N ASP A 53 1.37 7.18 17.36
CA ASP A 53 0.20 7.99 17.03
C ASP A 53 -0.11 7.93 15.53
N ALA A 54 0.90 7.85 14.67
CA ALA A 54 0.73 7.60 13.25
C ALA A 54 1.97 6.96 12.60
N VAL A 55 1.74 6.30 11.47
CA VAL A 55 2.79 5.97 10.51
C VAL A 55 2.53 6.79 9.24
N VAL A 56 3.49 7.64 8.91
CA VAL A 56 3.42 8.58 7.78
C VAL A 56 4.72 8.54 7.00
N PHE A 57 4.64 8.09 5.75
CA PHE A 57 5.82 8.05 4.89
C PHE A 57 5.48 8.16 3.40
N ASN A 58 6.51 8.35 2.60
CA ASN A 58 6.47 8.32 1.14
C ASN A 58 7.83 7.83 0.61
N GLY A 59 7.98 7.68 -0.70
CA GLY A 59 9.29 7.45 -1.32
C GLY A 59 10.15 8.72 -1.36
N ASP A 60 11.45 8.56 -1.59
CA ASP A 60 12.37 9.70 -1.71
C ASP A 60 12.14 10.54 -2.98
N ALA A 61 11.61 11.75 -2.82
CA ALA A 61 11.36 12.67 -3.93
C ALA A 61 12.66 13.15 -4.62
N LEU A 62 13.78 13.08 -3.90
CA LEU A 62 15.12 13.43 -4.38
C LEU A 62 16.00 12.19 -4.52
N CYS A 63 15.42 11.06 -4.92
CA CYS A 63 16.09 9.76 -4.99
C CYS A 63 17.31 9.68 -5.92
N GLY A 64 17.48 10.63 -6.85
CA GLY A 64 18.59 10.61 -7.83
C GLY A 64 18.48 9.50 -8.88
N HIS A 65 17.38 8.75 -8.90
CA HIS A 65 17.12 7.74 -9.91
C HIS A 65 16.89 8.36 -11.30
N PRO A 66 17.00 7.55 -12.35
CA PRO A 66 16.88 8.02 -13.72
C PRO A 66 15.48 8.57 -13.97
N LYS A 67 15.43 9.72 -14.66
CA LYS A 67 14.16 10.20 -15.20
C LYS A 67 13.65 9.23 -16.25
N ARG A 68 12.37 8.89 -16.16
CA ARG A 68 11.64 8.03 -17.10
C ARG A 68 10.32 8.71 -17.42
N ASP A 69 9.87 8.60 -18.66
CA ASP A 69 8.54 9.03 -19.03
C ASP A 69 7.54 7.93 -18.64
N LEU A 70 7.04 8.00 -17.40
CA LEU A 70 6.07 7.06 -16.84
C LEU A 70 4.69 7.71 -16.73
N ILE A 71 3.86 7.48 -17.74
CA ILE A 71 2.45 7.86 -17.72
C ILE A 71 1.64 6.73 -17.07
N ILE A 72 0.98 7.04 -15.94
CA ILE A 72 0.08 6.16 -15.17
C ILE A 72 0.57 4.69 -15.18
N PRO A 73 1.73 4.41 -14.58
CA PRO A 73 2.31 3.08 -14.60
C PRO A 73 1.38 2.07 -13.92
N TRP A 74 1.29 0.88 -14.50
CA TRP A 74 0.49 -0.23 -14.02
C TRP A 74 1.32 -1.52 -14.05
N PRO A 75 1.31 -2.34 -12.98
CA PRO A 75 2.06 -3.58 -12.97
C PRO A 75 1.46 -4.61 -13.96
N THR A 76 2.32 -5.33 -14.68
CA THR A 76 1.93 -6.55 -15.38
C THR A 76 1.51 -7.63 -14.36
N GLU A 77 0.81 -8.68 -14.80
CA GLU A 77 0.36 -9.78 -13.91
C GLU A 77 1.53 -10.37 -13.10
N GLU A 78 2.67 -10.58 -13.74
CA GLU A 78 3.89 -11.14 -13.15
C GLU A 78 4.87 -10.07 -12.62
N ALA A 79 4.41 -8.85 -12.40
CA ALA A 79 5.30 -7.78 -11.95
C ALA A 79 5.82 -8.04 -10.52
N GLY A 80 7.12 -7.82 -10.33
CA GLY A 80 7.80 -8.01 -9.05
C GLY A 80 9.19 -7.39 -9.02
N GLY A 81 9.75 -7.27 -7.83
CA GLY A 81 11.04 -6.65 -7.57
C GLY A 81 11.05 -5.13 -7.79
N VAL A 82 12.26 -4.55 -7.73
CA VAL A 82 12.48 -3.10 -7.78
C VAL A 82 13.61 -2.75 -8.73
N VAL A 83 13.38 -1.76 -9.59
CA VAL A 83 14.37 -1.28 -10.57
C VAL A 83 14.75 0.16 -10.27
N LEU A 84 15.91 0.32 -9.62
CA LEU A 84 16.48 1.62 -9.25
C LEU A 84 17.49 2.15 -10.28
N SER A 85 18.12 1.25 -11.06
CA SER A 85 19.24 1.58 -11.95
C SER A 85 18.81 1.95 -13.38
N LYS A 86 19.71 2.63 -14.10
CA LYS A 86 19.54 3.01 -15.53
C LYS A 86 19.53 1.82 -16.49
N ALA A 87 20.17 0.71 -16.10
CA ALA A 87 20.52 -0.35 -17.04
C ALA A 87 19.33 -1.22 -17.49
N LYS A 88 18.15 -1.06 -16.86
CA LYS A 88 16.97 -1.87 -17.15
C LYS A 88 15.73 -0.98 -17.15
N ASP A 89 15.12 -0.78 -18.31
CA ASP A 89 13.79 -0.18 -18.39
C ASP A 89 12.74 -1.25 -18.03
N PRO A 90 11.88 -1.02 -17.03
CA PRO A 90 10.89 -2.01 -16.62
C PRO A 90 9.62 -2.01 -17.48
N ARG A 91 9.48 -1.10 -18.46
CA ARG A 91 8.30 -1.04 -19.33
C ARG A 91 8.22 -2.27 -20.25
N GLU A 92 7.04 -2.88 -20.30
CA GLU A 92 6.74 -4.04 -21.16
C GLU A 92 5.54 -3.85 -22.08
N GLY A 93 4.95 -2.65 -22.08
CA GLY A 93 3.86 -2.32 -22.99
C GLY A 93 3.07 -1.10 -22.55
N VAL A 94 1.85 -1.03 -23.04
CA VAL A 94 0.87 0.01 -22.70
C VAL A 94 -0.46 -0.64 -22.33
N TRP A 95 -1.23 0.05 -21.50
CA TRP A 95 -2.65 -0.21 -21.26
C TRP A 95 -3.43 1.03 -21.68
N PHE A 96 -4.77 0.99 -21.63
CA PHE A 96 -5.59 2.06 -22.20
C PHE A 96 -5.31 3.47 -21.64
N ALA A 97 -4.69 3.56 -20.46
CA ALA A 97 -4.42 4.84 -19.78
C ALA A 97 -2.92 5.16 -19.58
N GLY A 98 -1.98 4.28 -19.94
CA GLY A 98 -0.57 4.50 -19.63
C GLY A 98 0.36 3.32 -19.94
N HIS A 99 1.42 3.16 -19.15
CA HIS A 99 2.45 2.13 -19.35
C HIS A 99 2.25 0.90 -18.48
N LEU A 100 2.54 -0.27 -19.03
CA LEU A 100 2.72 -1.52 -18.28
C LEU A 100 4.17 -1.67 -17.84
N ILE A 101 4.40 -2.02 -16.57
CA ILE A 101 5.72 -2.20 -15.98
C ILE A 101 5.83 -3.54 -15.25
N LYS A 102 7.00 -4.18 -15.31
CA LYS A 102 7.24 -5.50 -14.68
C LYS A 102 7.86 -5.47 -13.29
N ALA A 103 8.21 -4.29 -12.81
CA ALA A 103 8.91 -4.11 -11.55
C ALA A 103 8.65 -2.70 -11.03
N ARG A 104 8.70 -2.53 -9.71
CA ARG A 104 8.53 -1.20 -9.10
C ARG A 104 9.61 -0.26 -9.60
N THR A 105 9.19 0.93 -10.03
CA THR A 105 10.09 1.93 -10.61
C THR A 105 9.57 3.33 -10.40
N CYS A 106 10.45 4.31 -10.51
CA CYS A 106 10.10 5.71 -10.53
C CYS A 106 10.56 6.42 -11.82
N ASP A 107 10.13 7.67 -11.94
CA ASP A 107 10.46 8.64 -12.99
C ASP A 107 11.53 9.66 -12.54
N GLY A 108 12.33 9.31 -11.52
CA GLY A 108 13.29 10.21 -10.86
C GLY A 108 12.76 10.83 -9.57
N ASP A 109 11.52 10.55 -9.21
CA ASP A 109 10.89 10.89 -7.94
C ASP A 109 10.29 9.61 -7.34
N CYS A 110 10.80 9.05 -6.25
CA CYS A 110 10.22 7.82 -5.69
C CYS A 110 8.89 8.06 -4.95
N SER A 111 8.52 9.31 -4.69
CA SER A 111 7.29 9.68 -3.99
C SER A 111 6.07 9.65 -4.91
N TYR A 112 4.87 9.48 -4.35
CA TYR A 112 3.62 9.65 -5.11
C TYR A 112 2.47 10.19 -4.27
N GLU A 113 1.84 9.36 -3.45
CA GLU A 113 0.84 9.77 -2.47
C GLU A 113 1.34 9.42 -1.08
N THR A 114 1.12 10.31 -0.12
CA THR A 114 1.46 10.08 1.28
C THR A 114 0.78 8.80 1.76
N PHE A 115 1.58 7.84 2.23
CA PHE A 115 1.03 6.80 3.08
C PHE A 115 0.77 7.41 4.45
N TRP A 116 -0.50 7.48 4.86
CA TRP A 116 -0.93 8.02 6.15
C TRP A 116 -1.82 7.00 6.85
N PHE A 117 -1.32 6.47 7.97
CA PHE A 117 -2.06 5.50 8.77
C PHE A 117 -2.02 5.91 10.25
N PRO A 118 -3.02 6.68 10.72
CA PRO A 118 -3.08 7.12 12.11
C PRO A 118 -3.62 6.01 13.03
N ARG A 119 -3.24 6.03 14.30
CA ARG A 119 -3.82 5.16 15.32
C ARG A 119 -5.30 5.49 15.56
N VAL A 120 -5.63 6.79 15.60
CA VAL A 120 -6.99 7.33 15.75
C VAL A 120 -7.29 8.25 14.58
N ASP A 121 -8.38 7.98 13.87
CA ASP A 121 -8.82 8.82 12.75
C ASP A 121 -10.18 9.43 13.13
N GLU A 122 -10.16 10.65 13.66
CA GLU A 122 -11.38 11.30 14.16
C GLU A 122 -12.31 11.75 13.04
N ASP A 123 -11.74 12.12 11.90
CA ASP A 123 -12.38 12.78 10.77
C ASP A 123 -12.55 11.88 9.54
N GLY A 124 -12.00 10.67 9.60
CA GLY A 124 -12.04 9.71 8.50
C GLY A 124 -13.46 9.30 8.10
N MET A 125 -13.63 9.07 6.81
CA MET A 125 -14.93 8.71 6.22
C MET A 125 -15.38 7.33 6.72
N VAL A 126 -16.41 7.32 7.56
CA VAL A 126 -17.06 6.09 8.04
C VAL A 126 -17.99 5.54 6.96
N ILE A 127 -17.80 4.28 6.59
CA ILE A 127 -18.62 3.62 5.57
C ILE A 127 -20.03 3.35 6.08
N GLY A 128 -21.03 3.94 5.42
CA GLY A 128 -22.45 3.69 5.66
C GLY A 128 -22.95 2.40 5.00
N LYS A 129 -24.21 2.03 5.27
CA LYS A 129 -24.83 0.82 4.69
C LYS A 129 -25.03 0.91 3.17
N ILE A 130 -25.41 2.10 2.68
CA ILE A 130 -25.69 2.33 1.26
C ILE A 130 -24.43 2.88 0.61
N ALA A 131 -23.99 2.25 -0.48
CA ALA A 131 -22.87 2.69 -1.30
C ALA A 131 -23.31 3.80 -2.26
N TYR A 132 -24.36 3.53 -3.04
CA TYR A 132 -24.96 4.46 -3.99
C TYR A 132 -26.39 3.99 -4.36
N TYR A 133 -27.10 4.77 -5.17
CA TYR A 133 -28.37 4.36 -5.77
C TYR A 133 -28.15 4.09 -7.26
N ASP A 134 -28.65 2.97 -7.77
CA ASP A 134 -28.55 2.63 -9.19
C ASP A 134 -29.42 3.56 -10.06
N ALA A 135 -29.34 3.41 -11.40
CA ALA A 135 -30.10 4.24 -12.33
C ALA A 135 -31.64 4.12 -12.16
N SER A 136 -32.13 3.09 -11.45
CA SER A 136 -33.55 2.92 -11.12
C SER A 136 -33.92 3.44 -9.73
N GLY A 137 -32.98 4.07 -9.01
CA GLY A 137 -33.18 4.57 -7.66
C GLY A 137 -33.17 3.50 -6.58
N ARG A 138 -32.70 2.28 -6.87
CA ARG A 138 -32.57 1.21 -5.86
C ARG A 138 -31.24 1.33 -5.13
N PRO A 139 -31.20 1.16 -3.79
CA PRO A 139 -29.96 1.23 -3.04
C PRO A 139 -29.06 0.03 -3.37
N VAL A 140 -27.80 0.32 -3.69
CA VAL A 140 -26.71 -0.66 -3.73
C VAL A 140 -26.00 -0.57 -2.38
N TYR A 141 -25.83 -1.73 -1.73
CA TYR A 141 -25.29 -1.79 -0.38
C TYR A 141 -23.77 -1.97 -0.38
N ASN A 142 -23.10 -1.37 0.60
CA ASN A 142 -21.70 -1.68 0.88
C ASN A 142 -21.57 -3.10 1.43
N ASP A 143 -20.40 -3.71 1.23
CA ASP A 143 -19.99 -4.92 1.94
C ASP A 143 -20.18 -4.71 3.45
N SER A 144 -20.95 -5.60 4.08
CA SER A 144 -21.28 -5.52 5.51
C SER A 144 -20.04 -5.55 6.40
N ARG A 145 -18.94 -6.18 5.95
CA ARG A 145 -17.64 -6.17 6.64
C ARG A 145 -17.04 -4.78 6.71
N LYS A 146 -17.36 -3.88 5.77
CA LYS A 146 -16.81 -2.51 5.70
C LYS A 146 -17.66 -1.50 6.47
N VAL A 147 -18.95 -1.76 6.67
CA VAL A 147 -19.87 -0.83 7.34
C VAL A 147 -19.40 -0.48 8.75
N GLY A 148 -19.37 0.81 9.08
CA GLY A 148 -18.92 1.33 10.37
C GLY A 148 -17.39 1.43 10.53
N LYS A 149 -16.62 1.01 9.52
CA LYS A 149 -15.17 1.21 9.47
C LYS A 149 -14.82 2.52 8.76
N VAL A 150 -13.66 3.06 9.08
CA VAL A 150 -13.07 4.21 8.42
C VAL A 150 -12.30 3.75 7.19
N PHE A 151 -12.56 4.40 6.06
CA PHE A 151 -11.87 4.17 4.79
C PHE A 151 -10.54 4.92 4.72
N GLY A 152 -9.50 4.24 4.23
CA GLY A 152 -8.24 4.85 3.82
C GLY A 152 -7.70 4.19 2.56
N PHE A 153 -6.79 4.89 1.88
CA PHE A 153 -6.13 4.39 0.68
C PHE A 153 -4.78 5.08 0.47
N CYS A 154 -3.93 4.49 -0.37
CA CYS A 154 -2.70 5.10 -0.84
C CYS A 154 -2.45 4.66 -2.28
N LYS A 155 -2.43 5.61 -3.22
CA LYS A 155 -1.95 5.36 -4.57
C LYS A 155 -0.44 5.37 -4.52
N THR A 156 0.17 4.29 -4.97
CA THR A 156 1.63 4.20 -4.97
C THR A 156 2.19 4.32 -6.38
N ALA A 157 1.34 4.18 -7.40
CA ALA A 157 1.75 4.06 -8.80
C ALA A 157 2.83 2.99 -9.01
N TYR A 158 2.85 1.96 -8.14
CA TYR A 158 3.86 0.92 -8.13
C TYR A 158 5.30 1.46 -8.09
N ARG A 159 5.50 2.60 -7.39
CA ARG A 159 6.82 3.18 -7.13
C ARG A 159 7.60 2.36 -6.09
N PRO A 160 8.92 2.53 -5.96
CA PRO A 160 9.73 1.68 -5.07
C PRO A 160 9.23 1.59 -3.63
N TYR A 161 8.71 2.68 -3.05
CA TYR A 161 8.18 2.68 -1.67
C TYR A 161 6.88 1.88 -1.49
N ASP A 162 6.21 1.46 -2.57
CA ASP A 162 5.04 0.59 -2.55
C ASP A 162 5.30 -0.71 -1.77
N ILE A 163 6.54 -1.21 -1.79
CA ILE A 163 6.93 -2.39 -1.01
C ILE A 163 6.75 -2.17 0.49
N ALA A 164 7.00 -0.95 0.99
CA ALA A 164 6.78 -0.59 2.39
C ALA A 164 5.30 -0.40 2.71
N VAL A 165 4.51 0.13 1.77
CA VAL A 165 3.05 0.24 1.91
C VAL A 165 2.42 -1.14 2.04
N THR A 166 2.74 -2.05 1.13
CA THR A 166 2.22 -3.43 1.15
C THR A 166 2.68 -4.19 2.40
N ALA A 167 3.96 -4.07 2.77
CA ALA A 167 4.47 -4.67 4.02
C ALA A 167 3.77 -4.13 5.27
N PHE A 168 3.54 -2.83 5.37
CA PHE A 168 2.79 -2.24 6.48
C PHE A 168 1.38 -2.82 6.57
N LEU A 169 0.69 -2.96 5.42
CA LEU A 169 -0.67 -3.49 5.39
C LEU A 169 -0.72 -4.98 5.77
N ILE A 170 0.28 -5.78 5.40
CA ILE A 170 0.44 -7.17 5.86
C ILE A 170 0.57 -7.22 7.38
N ILE A 171 1.46 -6.40 7.96
CA ILE A 171 1.65 -6.31 9.41
C ILE A 171 0.36 -5.85 10.11
N ALA A 172 -0.33 -4.84 9.56
CA ALA A 172 -1.59 -4.38 10.10
C ALA A 172 -2.66 -5.47 10.06
N LYS A 173 -2.74 -6.27 8.99
CA LYS A 173 -3.65 -7.42 8.89
C LYS A 173 -3.36 -8.46 9.95
N HIS A 174 -2.09 -8.82 10.15
CA HIS A 174 -1.68 -9.78 11.16
C HIS A 174 -2.15 -9.37 12.57
N HIS A 175 -1.94 -8.11 12.96
CA HIS A 175 -2.27 -7.63 14.31
C HIS A 175 -3.76 -7.30 14.52
N LEU A 176 -4.50 -6.98 13.45
CA LEU A 176 -5.91 -6.58 13.54
C LEU A 176 -6.89 -7.70 13.17
N GLY A 177 -6.44 -8.72 12.42
CA GLY A 177 -7.30 -9.77 11.84
C GLY A 177 -8.47 -9.16 11.07
N ASP A 178 -9.67 -9.69 11.28
CA ASP A 178 -10.92 -9.24 10.64
C ASP A 178 -11.34 -7.80 10.99
N LYS A 179 -10.65 -7.15 11.94
CA LYS A 179 -10.93 -5.75 12.24
C LYS A 179 -10.49 -4.84 11.10
N ILE A 180 -9.50 -5.24 10.30
CA ILE A 180 -9.08 -4.54 9.09
C ILE A 180 -9.44 -5.36 7.85
N ILE A 181 -9.99 -4.68 6.85
CA ILE A 181 -10.22 -5.22 5.51
C ILE A 181 -9.25 -4.48 4.58
N ILE A 182 -8.47 -5.21 3.79
CA ILE A 182 -7.51 -4.65 2.84
C ILE A 182 -7.94 -5.05 1.43
N SER A 183 -7.87 -4.13 0.47
CA SER A 183 -8.07 -4.41 -0.95
C SER A 183 -7.02 -3.71 -1.81
N SER A 184 -6.73 -4.22 -2.99
CA SER A 184 -5.83 -3.60 -3.96
C SER A 184 -6.47 -3.53 -5.33
N ASP A 185 -6.05 -2.57 -6.15
CA ASP A 185 -6.29 -2.59 -7.59
C ASP A 185 -5.48 -3.69 -8.31
N GLY A 186 -4.48 -4.24 -7.63
CA GLY A 186 -3.55 -5.25 -8.14
C GLY A 186 -3.89 -6.70 -7.79
N GLU A 187 -2.96 -7.56 -8.17
CA GLU A 187 -3.01 -9.00 -7.92
C GLU A 187 -2.12 -9.38 -6.73
N ILE A 188 -2.28 -10.60 -6.21
CA ILE A 188 -1.51 -11.08 -5.06
C ILE A 188 -0.01 -11.20 -5.38
N GLN A 189 0.35 -11.50 -6.63
CA GLN A 189 1.73 -11.58 -7.10
C GLN A 189 2.49 -10.27 -6.86
N HIS A 190 1.81 -9.13 -6.98
CA HIS A 190 2.40 -7.82 -6.74
C HIS A 190 2.81 -7.61 -5.28
N TRP A 191 2.29 -8.42 -4.35
CA TRP A 191 2.56 -8.36 -2.92
C TRP A 191 3.63 -9.34 -2.46
N TYR A 192 4.05 -10.29 -3.30
CA TYR A 192 5.00 -11.34 -2.92
C TYR A 192 6.32 -10.80 -2.37
N ASP A 193 6.88 -9.71 -2.92
CA ASP A 193 8.10 -9.11 -2.37
C ASP A 193 7.92 -8.71 -0.90
N ALA A 194 6.79 -8.08 -0.56
CA ALA A 194 6.50 -7.67 0.80
C ALA A 194 6.16 -8.85 1.72
N MET A 195 5.46 -9.85 1.21
CA MET A 195 5.17 -11.09 1.94
C MET A 195 6.46 -11.81 2.35
N HIS A 196 7.40 -11.98 1.42
CA HIS A 196 8.70 -12.60 1.71
C HIS A 196 9.52 -11.76 2.70
N ILE A 197 9.56 -10.43 2.54
CA ILE A 197 10.28 -9.56 3.50
C ILE A 197 9.67 -9.67 4.91
N CYS A 198 8.34 -9.63 5.03
CA CYS A 198 7.67 -9.81 6.32
C CYS A 198 8.01 -11.19 6.91
N GLN A 199 7.96 -12.25 6.11
CA GLN A 199 8.27 -13.60 6.56
C GLN A 199 9.71 -13.71 7.06
N ASP A 200 10.68 -13.19 6.32
CA ASP A 200 12.09 -13.24 6.65
C ASP A 200 12.42 -12.44 7.92
N VAL A 201 11.78 -11.27 8.10
CA VAL A 201 12.09 -10.34 9.20
C VAL A 201 11.29 -10.63 10.46
N LEU A 202 10.03 -11.05 10.33
CA LEU A 202 9.07 -11.16 11.43
C LEU A 202 8.65 -12.60 11.73
N GLY A 203 8.93 -13.54 10.83
CA GLY A 203 8.50 -14.93 10.93
C GLY A 203 7.04 -15.17 10.52
N TYR A 204 6.36 -14.17 9.94
CA TYR A 204 5.01 -14.28 9.38
C TYR A 204 4.85 -13.35 8.16
N GLY A 205 3.89 -13.63 7.27
CA GLY A 205 3.61 -12.79 6.10
C GLY A 205 3.34 -13.57 4.83
N GLU A 206 3.87 -14.79 4.70
CA GLU A 206 3.57 -15.70 3.57
C GLU A 206 2.12 -16.20 3.59
N ASP A 207 1.50 -16.24 4.77
CA ASP A 207 0.10 -16.61 4.99
C ASP A 207 -0.87 -15.43 4.82
N PHE A 208 -0.39 -14.29 4.30
CA PHE A 208 -1.25 -13.14 4.05
C PHE A 208 -2.34 -13.46 3.02
N GLU A 209 -3.60 -13.36 3.46
CA GLU A 209 -4.77 -13.54 2.61
C GLU A 209 -5.44 -12.18 2.29
N PRO A 210 -5.44 -11.76 1.01
CA PRO A 210 -6.10 -10.53 0.59
C PRO A 210 -7.64 -10.61 0.66
N ASP A 211 -8.32 -9.60 1.21
CA ASP A 211 -9.81 -9.60 1.32
C ASP A 211 -10.53 -9.33 -0.02
N TRP A 212 -9.78 -9.08 -1.10
CA TRP A 212 -10.28 -8.89 -2.47
C TRP A 212 -10.20 -10.16 -3.33
N TYR A 213 -9.54 -11.21 -2.84
CA TYR A 213 -9.69 -12.58 -3.35
C TYR A 213 -10.91 -13.25 -2.72
N CYS A 214 -12.07 -12.60 -2.76
CA CYS A 214 -13.32 -13.37 -2.71
C CYS A 214 -13.50 -13.92 -4.12
N GLY A 215 -13.34 -15.24 -4.25
CA GLY A 215 -13.34 -15.97 -5.51
C GLY A 215 -14.41 -15.48 -6.49
N LYS A 216 -14.05 -15.55 -7.77
CA LYS A 216 -15.01 -15.71 -8.85
C LYS A 216 -16.00 -16.80 -8.43
N GLU A 217 -17.20 -16.41 -7.99
CA GLU A 217 -18.39 -17.24 -8.18
C GLU A 217 -18.77 -17.22 -9.66
#